data_AF-A0A7C3Y7X8-F1
#
_entry.id   AF-A0A7C3Y7X8-F1
#
_cell.length_a   1.000
_cell.length_b   1.000
_cell.length_c   1.000
_cell.angle_alpha   90.00
_cell.angle_beta   90.00
_cell.angle_gamma   90.00
#
_symmetry.space_group_name_H-M   'P 1'
#
loop_
_entity.id
_entity.type
_entity.pdbx_description
1 polymer ?
#
loop_
_entity_poly.entity_id
_entity_poly.type
_entity_poly.pdbx_seq_one_letter_code
_entity_poly.pdbx_strand_id
1 'polypeptide(L)'
;MRIAFVKREKAGFRRMIAVRTTAMLLALASVGMIFWFYGADPVEVYREIFLGAFGTKTGVSEVIVKLIPLLLCGVGLSLVFKGQIWNIGAEG
;
A
#
# COMPACT_ATOMS: atom_id res chain seq x y z
N MET A 1 -7.02 39.03 -1.04
CA MET A 1 -6.29 37.99 -0.28
C MET A 1 -5.37 37.25 -1.23
N ARG A 2 -4.05 37.28 -1.04
CA ARG A 2 -3.09 36.46 -1.81
C ARG A 2 -2.93 35.13 -1.10
N ILE A 3 -3.47 34.05 -1.67
CA ILE A 3 -3.24 32.70 -1.18
C ILE A 3 -1.82 32.31 -1.61
N ALA A 4 -0.91 32.14 -0.65
CA ALA A 4 0.45 31.67 -0.89
C ALA A 4 0.54 30.18 -0.51
N PHE A 5 0.88 29.34 -1.47
CA PHE A 5 1.14 27.92 -1.23
C PHE A 5 2.55 27.77 -0.63
N VAL A 6 2.62 27.49 0.67
CA VAL A 6 3.88 27.25 1.37
C VAL A 6 4.07 25.74 1.57
N LYS A 7 5.29 25.25 1.35
CA LYS A 7 5.65 23.84 1.63
C LYS A 7 5.38 23.55 3.10
N ARG A 8 4.61 22.49 3.37
CA ARG A 8 4.32 22.07 4.74
C ARG A 8 5.60 21.63 5.44
N GLU A 9 5.85 22.18 6.63
CA GLU A 9 6.83 21.61 7.55
C GLU A 9 6.43 20.19 7.98
N LYS A 10 7.43 19.40 8.39
CA LYS A 10 7.32 17.96 8.68
C LYS A 10 6.03 17.64 9.45
N ALA A 11 5.19 16.78 8.87
CA ALA A 11 3.99 16.33 9.55
C ALA A 11 4.39 15.61 10.85
N GLY A 12 3.76 16.00 11.97
CA GLY A 12 3.96 15.30 13.24
C GLY A 12 3.60 13.81 13.14
N PHE A 13 4.22 12.98 13.96
CA PHE A 13 4.08 11.51 13.94
C PHE A 13 2.62 11.03 13.89
N ARG A 14 1.74 11.63 14.72
CA ARG A 14 0.29 11.32 14.75
C ARG A 14 -0.39 11.54 13.40
N ARG A 15 -0.04 12.64 12.72
CA ARG A 15 -0.60 12.99 11.42
C ARG A 15 -0.10 12.05 10.33
N MET A 16 1.16 11.63 10.40
CA MET A 16 1.74 10.66 9.46
C MET A 16 1.04 9.31 9.53
N ILE A 17 0.79 8.79 10.74
CA ILE A 17 0.03 7.55 10.92
C ILE A 17 -1.40 7.74 10.42
N ALA A 18 -2.09 8.80 10.85
CA ALA A 18 -3.48 9.05 10.45
C ALA A 18 -3.65 9.07 8.93
N VAL A 19 -2.77 9.78 8.20
CA VAL A 19 -2.82 9.84 6.73
C VAL A 19 -2.64 8.46 6.11
N ARG A 20 -1.66 7.67 6.57
CA ARG A 20 -1.38 6.33 6.03
C ARG A 20 -2.53 5.37 6.28
N THR A 21 -3.07 5.35 7.50
CA THR A 21 -4.19 4.48 7.86
C THR A 21 -5.45 4.87 7.10
N THR A 22 -5.78 6.17 7.02
CA THR A 22 -6.96 6.61 6.25
C THR A 22 -6.81 6.28 4.76
N ALA A 23 -5.63 6.47 4.16
CA ALA A 23 -5.39 6.10 2.78
C ALA A 23 -5.59 4.59 2.54
N MET A 24 -5.08 3.75 3.45
CA MET A 24 -5.27 2.29 3.38
C MET A 24 -6.76 1.89 3.47
N LEU A 25 -7.50 2.49 4.41
CA LEU A 25 -8.94 2.24 4.57
C LEU A 25 -9.74 2.69 3.34
N LEU A 26 -9.41 3.84 2.76
CA LEU A 26 -10.05 4.33 1.53
C LEU A 26 -9.76 3.42 0.33
N ALA A 27 -8.55 2.89 0.22
CA ALA A 27 -8.19 1.94 -0.83
C ALA A 27 -9.01 0.64 -0.70
N LEU A 28 -9.10 0.08 0.52
CA LEU A 28 -9.97 -1.07 0.78
C LEU A 28 -11.43 -0.75 0.48
N ALA A 29 -11.96 0.38 0.96
CA ALA A 29 -13.34 0.76 0.67
C ALA A 29 -13.62 0.91 -0.84
N SER A 30 -12.67 1.46 -1.59
CA SER A 30 -12.78 1.63 -3.05
C SER A 30 -12.84 0.28 -3.77
N VAL A 31 -11.94 -0.65 -3.43
CA VAL A 31 -11.96 -2.00 -4.00
C VAL A 31 -13.21 -2.78 -3.57
N GLY A 32 -13.64 -2.60 -2.32
CA GLY A 32 -14.83 -3.26 -1.79
C GLY A 32 -16.09 -2.79 -2.51
N MET A 33 -16.17 -1.50 -2.84
CA MET A 33 -17.24 -0.95 -3.65
C MET A 33 -17.28 -1.62 -5.05
N ILE A 34 -16.12 -1.90 -5.65
CA ILE A 34 -16.06 -2.64 -6.92
C ILE A 34 -16.63 -4.04 -6.75
N PHE A 35 -16.22 -4.80 -5.72
CA PHE A 35 -16.77 -6.14 -5.47
C PHE A 35 -18.29 -6.11 -5.28
N TRP A 36 -18.78 -5.13 -4.53
CA TRP A 36 -20.20 -4.93 -4.32
C TRP A 36 -20.96 -4.64 -5.63
N PHE A 37 -20.40 -3.82 -6.52
CA PHE A 37 -20.98 -3.58 -7.85
C PHE A 37 -21.05 -4.85 -8.72
N TYR A 38 -20.13 -5.79 -8.54
CA TYR A 38 -20.17 -7.09 -9.19
C TYR A 38 -21.10 -8.10 -8.48
N GLY A 39 -21.82 -7.69 -7.43
CA GLY A 39 -22.74 -8.53 -6.67
C GLY A 39 -22.06 -9.47 -5.67
N ALA A 40 -20.77 -9.28 -5.39
CA ALA A 40 -20.04 -10.03 -4.37
C ALA A 40 -20.05 -9.28 -3.03
N ASP A 41 -20.21 -10.01 -1.92
CA ASP A 41 -20.07 -9.44 -0.58
C ASP A 41 -18.59 -9.07 -0.34
N PRO A 42 -18.24 -7.78 -0.15
CA PRO A 42 -16.85 -7.38 -0.01
C PRO A 42 -16.15 -7.97 1.21
N VAL A 43 -16.88 -8.19 2.31
CA VAL A 43 -16.33 -8.75 3.56
C VAL A 43 -15.96 -10.20 3.33
N GLU A 44 -16.82 -10.97 2.65
CA GLU A 44 -16.52 -12.36 2.32
C GLU A 44 -15.34 -12.44 1.34
N VAL A 45 -15.29 -11.59 0.32
CA VAL A 45 -14.15 -11.56 -0.62
C VAL A 45 -12.84 -11.25 0.12
N TYR A 46 -12.82 -10.28 1.03
CA TYR A 46 -11.61 -9.99 1.82
C TYR A 46 -11.22 -11.14 2.73
N ARG A 47 -12.20 -11.82 3.33
CA ARG A 47 -11.97 -13.00 4.15
C ARG A 47 -11.33 -14.12 3.34
N GLU A 48 -11.86 -14.40 2.15
CA GLU A 48 -11.32 -15.42 1.25
C GLU A 48 -9.93 -15.05 0.71
N ILE A 49 -9.67 -13.78 0.39
CA ILE A 49 -8.32 -13.31 0.03
C ILE A 49 -7.34 -13.55 1.19
N PHE A 50 -7.74 -13.22 2.42
CA PHE A 50 -6.90 -13.39 3.60
C PHE A 50 -6.61 -14.88 3.89
N LEU A 51 -7.64 -15.73 3.80
CA LEU A 51 -7.50 -17.18 3.99
C LEU A 51 -6.73 -17.83 2.84
N GLY A 52 -6.88 -17.36 1.60
CA GLY A 52 -6.07 -17.82 0.47
C GLY A 52 -4.59 -17.49 0.66
N ALA A 53 -4.29 -16.29 1.17
CA ALA A 53 -2.93 -15.82 1.42
C ALA A 53 -2.26 -16.50 2.63
N PHE A 54 -2.98 -16.71 3.74
CA PHE A 54 -2.39 -17.14 5.02
C PHE A 54 -2.94 -18.46 5.58
N GLY A 55 -4.02 -18.99 5.02
CA GLY A 55 -4.68 -20.20 5.52
C GLY A 55 -4.00 -21.51 5.12
N THR A 56 -3.08 -21.48 4.15
CA THR A 56 -2.33 -22.68 3.70
C THR A 56 -0.83 -22.42 3.61
N LYS A 57 -0.03 -23.48 3.71
CA LYS A 57 1.43 -23.39 3.54
C LYS A 57 1.81 -22.88 2.15
N THR A 58 1.07 -23.29 1.12
CA THR A 58 1.28 -22.84 -0.26
C THR A 58 0.97 -21.36 -0.41
N GLY A 59 -0.16 -20.89 0.12
CA GLY A 59 -0.54 -19.48 0.09
C GLY A 59 0.52 -18.58 0.73
N VAL A 60 1.00 -18.96 1.92
CA VAL A 60 2.07 -18.23 2.60
C VAL A 60 3.36 -18.22 1.78
N SER A 61 3.72 -19.35 1.17
CA SER A 61 4.88 -19.45 0.28
C SER A 61 4.75 -18.49 -0.91
N GLU A 62 3.58 -18.45 -1.56
CA GLU A 62 3.34 -17.53 -2.68
C GLU A 62 3.41 -16.07 -2.28
N VAL A 63 2.91 -15.71 -1.10
CA VAL A 63 3.04 -14.36 -0.54
C VAL A 63 4.51 -14.02 -0.37
N ILE A 64 5.31 -14.91 0.23
CA ILE A 64 6.73 -14.69 0.48
C ILE A 64 7.52 -14.56 -0.84
N VAL A 65 7.27 -15.43 -1.82
CA VAL A 65 7.93 -15.40 -3.12
C VAL A 65 7.72 -14.07 -3.83
N LYS A 66 6.51 -13.48 -3.73
CA LYS A 66 6.22 -12.15 -4.29
C LYS A 66 6.76 -11.02 -3.41
N LEU A 67 6.78 -11.20 -2.09
CA LEU A 67 7.24 -10.19 -1.13
C LEU A 67 8.75 -9.92 -1.27
N ILE A 68 9.57 -10.95 -1.48
CA ILE A 68 11.04 -10.82 -1.56
C ILE A 68 11.49 -9.81 -2.62
N PRO A 69 11.13 -9.91 -3.91
CA PRO A 69 11.57 -8.95 -4.93
C PRO A 69 11.06 -7.54 -4.64
N LEU A 70 9.81 -7.39 -4.17
CA LEU A 70 9.24 -6.08 -3.82
C LEU A 70 10.02 -5.41 -2.68
N LEU A 71 10.40 -6.17 -1.64
CA LEU A 71 11.22 -5.66 -0.55
C LEU A 71 12.63 -5.29 -1.02
N LEU A 72 13.26 -6.12 -1.86
CA LEU A 72 14.58 -5.83 -2.41
C LEU A 72 14.57 -4.55 -3.24
N CYS A 73 13.56 -4.36 -4.11
CA CYS A 73 13.36 -3.14 -4.87
C CYS A 73 13.14 -1.93 -3.95
N GLY A 74 12.28 -2.05 -2.93
CA GLY A 74 11.99 -0.98 -1.98
C GLY A 74 13.22 -0.54 -1.19
N VAL A 75 14.01 -1.49 -0.69
CA VAL A 75 15.26 -1.22 0.05
C VAL A 75 16.30 -0.61 -0.88
N GLY A 76 16.49 -1.15 -2.09
CA GLY A 76 17.42 -0.60 -3.07
C GLY A 76 17.10 0.83 -3.45
N LEU A 77 15.83 1.14 -3.73
CA LEU A 77 15.37 2.50 -4.03
C LEU A 77 15.54 3.46 -2.85
N SER A 78 15.34 3.00 -1.61
CA SER A 78 15.48 3.85 -0.42
C SER A 78 16.88 4.49 -0.32
N LEU A 79 17.91 3.77 -0.77
CA LEU A 79 19.28 4.27 -0.80
C LEU A 79 19.46 5.34 -1.89
N VAL A 80 18.95 5.09 -3.09
CA VAL A 80 19.05 5.98 -4.26
C VAL A 80 18.32 7.30 -4.02
N PHE A 81 17.12 7.25 -3.41
CA PHE A 81 16.36 8.46 -3.05
C PHE A 81 17.04 9.27 -1.94
N LYS A 82 17.76 8.63 -1.02
CA LYS A 82 18.60 9.35 -0.05
C LYS A 82 19.70 10.14 -0.76
N GLY A 83 20.23 9.62 -1.86
CA GLY A 83 21.17 10.31 -2.75
C GLY A 83 20.54 11.37 -3.68
N GLN A 84 19.22 11.62 -3.58
CA GLN A 84 18.46 12.53 -4.45
C GLN A 84 18.51 12.15 -5.94
N ILE A 85 18.87 10.90 -6.24
CA ILE A 85 18.81 10.35 -7.59
C ILE A 85 17.38 9.83 -7.79
N TRP A 86 16.71 10.31 -8.82
CA TRP A 86 15.34 9.88 -9.12
C TRP A 86 15.37 8.72 -10.12
N ASN A 87 14.66 7.64 -9.81
CA ASN A 87 14.36 6.56 -10.76
C ASN A 87 12.87 6.68 -11.21
N ILE A 88 12.59 6.53 -12.51
CA ILE A 88 11.25 6.61 -13.10
C ILE A 88 10.44 5.32 -12.85
N GLY A 89 11.09 4.20 -12.50
CA GLY A 89 10.41 2.97 -12.12
C GLY A 89 11.34 1.92 -11.51
N ALA A 90 11.01 1.47 -10.30
CA ALA A 90 11.37 0.12 -9.89
C ALA A 90 10.12 -0.73 -10.06
N GLU A 91 10.05 -1.43 -11.19
CA GLU A 91 9.15 -2.57 -11.28
C GLU A 91 9.80 -3.69 -10.47
N GLY A 92 9.19 -4.00 -9.33
CA GLY A 92 9.48 -5.22 -8.58
C GLY A 92 8.55 -6.34 -9.02
#